data_AF-A0A926UZ72-F1
#
_entry.id   AF-A0A926UZ72-F1
#
_cell.length_a   1.000
_cell.length_b   1.000
_cell.length_c   1.000
_cell.angle_alpha   90.00
_cell.angle_beta   90.00
_cell.angle_gamma   90.00
#
_symmetry.space_group_name_H-M   'P 1'
#
loop_
_entity.id
_entity.type
_entity.pdbx_description
1 polymer ?
#
loop_
_entity_poly.entity_id
_entity_poly.type
_entity_poly.pdbx_seq_one_letter_code
_entity_poly.pdbx_strand_id
1 'polypeptide(L)'
;MEDYNLLSDDEVLHVRVGRVLMPNSTFKVSEFLDALAQVVSERETEWVDECEDWFTDEGLRCEVLRFGNQGWQRGRVRIRLEFQPEPQKLLKEQAPRRANRQERAYRGDVQPARVEDVPYEEFRDDY
;
A
#
# COMPACT_ATOMS: atom_id res chain seq x y z
N MET A 1 0.93 -0.81 25.18
CA MET A 1 0.18 -0.06 24.16
C MET A 1 0.61 -0.63 22.83
N GLU A 2 -0.30 -0.74 21.88
CA GLU A 2 0.14 -0.87 20.49
C GLU A 2 0.72 0.49 20.11
N ASP A 3 1.92 0.48 19.55
CA ASP A 3 2.68 1.69 19.28
C ASP A 3 2.45 2.15 17.83
N TYR A 4 2.35 3.46 17.65
CA TYR A 4 2.32 4.12 16.35
C TYR A 4 3.72 4.08 15.73
N ASN A 5 3.83 3.63 14.49
CA ASN A 5 5.09 3.58 13.75
C ASN A 5 5.08 4.60 12.62
N LEU A 6 6.20 5.29 12.42
CA LEU A 6 6.36 6.25 11.33
C LEU A 6 6.27 5.54 9.97
N LEU A 7 5.50 6.11 9.06
CA LEU A 7 5.43 5.69 7.67
C LEU A 7 6.50 6.40 6.83
N SER A 8 7.07 5.64 5.90
CA SER A 8 7.93 6.11 4.82
C SER A 8 7.12 6.68 3.65
N ASP A 9 7.77 7.49 2.82
CA ASP A 9 7.12 8.26 1.75
C ASP A 9 6.57 7.40 0.60
N ASP A 10 7.11 6.19 0.43
CA ASP A 10 6.68 5.22 -0.58
C ASP A 10 5.58 4.27 -0.09
N GLU A 11 5.25 4.29 1.21
CA GLU A 11 4.14 3.50 1.72
C GLU A 11 2.81 4.03 1.20
N VAL A 12 1.86 3.10 1.07
CA VAL A 12 0.56 3.35 0.45
C VAL A 12 -0.53 3.19 1.50
N LEU A 13 -1.35 4.23 1.63
CA LEU A 13 -2.52 4.23 2.48
C LEU A 13 -3.77 3.93 1.65
N HIS A 14 -4.69 3.19 2.25
CA HIS A 14 -6.03 2.99 1.71
C HIS A 14 -7.09 3.46 2.72
N VAL A 15 -7.83 4.51 2.38
CA VAL A 15 -8.82 5.15 3.24
C VAL A 15 -10.20 5.13 2.58
N ARG A 16 -11.10 4.29 3.12
CA ARG A 16 -12.45 4.07 2.56
C ARG A 16 -13.40 5.24 2.80
N VAL A 17 -13.40 5.80 4.00
CA VAL A 17 -14.32 6.86 4.46
C VAL A 17 -13.52 7.89 5.24
N GLY A 18 -13.97 9.15 5.26
CA GLY A 18 -13.31 10.21 6.02
C GLY A 18 -11.99 10.69 5.40
N ARG A 19 -11.83 10.55 4.08
CA ARG A 19 -10.67 11.08 3.36
C ARG A 19 -10.56 12.58 3.54
N VAL A 20 -9.33 13.05 3.69
CA VAL A 20 -8.96 14.46 3.72
C VAL A 20 -7.88 14.66 2.66
N LEU A 21 -7.91 15.80 1.96
CA LEU A 21 -7.00 16.20 0.87
C LEU A 21 -7.05 15.35 -0.41
N MET A 22 -7.05 14.01 -0.29
CA MET A 22 -6.91 13.11 -1.42
C MET A 22 -8.26 12.72 -2.03
N PRO A 23 -8.45 12.85 -3.36
CA PRO A 23 -9.70 12.43 -4.02
C PRO A 23 -9.82 10.91 -4.08
N ASN A 24 -8.71 10.21 -4.30
CA ASN A 24 -8.64 8.77 -4.44
C ASN A 24 -8.64 8.05 -3.08
N SER A 25 -9.16 6.82 -3.05
CA SER A 25 -9.14 5.98 -1.85
C SER A 25 -7.78 5.41 -1.50
N THR A 26 -6.86 5.42 -2.45
CA THR A 26 -5.52 4.85 -2.30
C THR A 26 -4.52 5.87 -2.81
N PHE A 27 -3.49 6.15 -2.02
CA PHE A 27 -2.48 7.16 -2.31
C PHE A 27 -1.21 6.86 -1.51
N LYS A 28 -0.08 7.38 -1.99
CA LYS A 28 1.20 7.33 -1.26
C LYS A 28 1.24 8.35 -0.13
N VAL A 29 2.08 8.09 0.86
CA VAL A 29 2.37 9.04 1.95
C VAL A 29 2.96 10.34 1.40
N SER A 30 3.91 10.26 0.46
CA SER A 30 4.46 11.44 -0.23
C SER A 30 3.38 12.30 -0.90
N GLU A 31 2.50 11.68 -1.69
CA GLU A 31 1.39 12.38 -2.36
C GLU A 31 0.48 13.13 -1.38
N PHE A 32 0.25 12.56 -0.20
CA PHE A 32 -0.52 13.22 0.86
C PHE A 32 0.24 14.42 1.45
N LEU A 33 1.53 14.26 1.74
CA LEU A 33 2.36 15.33 2.29
C LEU A 33 2.51 16.49 1.31
N ASP A 34 2.69 16.20 0.02
CA ASP A 34 2.74 17.22 -1.06
C ASP A 34 1.41 17.97 -1.16
N ALA A 35 0.29 17.25 -1.14
CA ALA A 35 -1.03 17.88 -1.16
C ALA A 35 -1.29 18.75 0.08
N LEU A 36 -0.79 18.33 1.25
CA LEU A 36 -0.88 19.11 2.47
C LEU A 36 -0.02 20.37 2.39
N ALA A 37 1.24 20.26 1.93
CA ALA A 37 2.13 21.39 1.71
C ALA A 37 1.50 22.43 0.78
N GLN A 38 0.94 21.97 -0.36
CA GLN A 38 0.24 22.82 -1.31
C GLN A 38 -0.94 23.57 -0.68
N VAL A 39 -1.77 22.89 0.11
CA VAL A 39 -2.93 23.52 0.77
C VAL A 39 -2.50 24.53 1.83
N VAL A 40 -1.38 24.30 2.51
CA VAL A 40 -0.83 25.24 3.50
C VAL A 40 -0.22 26.45 2.80
N SER A 41 0.57 26.25 1.75
CA SER A 41 1.23 27.32 1.00
C SER A 41 0.24 28.25 0.31
N GLU A 42 -0.89 27.74 -0.19
CA GLU A 42 -1.96 28.55 -0.77
C GLU A 42 -2.65 29.47 0.25
N ARG A 43 -2.60 29.13 1.53
CA ARG A 43 -3.25 29.90 2.62
C ARG A 43 -2.30 30.86 3.31
N GLU A 44 -1.02 30.53 3.33
CA GLU A 44 0.00 31.33 4.00
C GLU A 44 0.53 32.41 3.05
N THR A 45 0.36 33.68 3.43
CA THR A 45 0.76 34.80 2.55
C THR A 45 2.28 34.99 2.56
N GLU A 46 2.95 34.53 3.61
CA GLU A 46 4.40 34.62 3.81
C GLU A 46 5.10 33.27 3.61
N TRP A 47 4.58 32.40 2.75
CA TRP A 47 5.24 31.14 2.42
C TRP A 47 6.61 31.41 1.78
N VAL A 48 7.66 30.88 2.41
CA VAL A 48 9.05 30.96 1.95
C VAL A 48 9.63 29.57 1.75
N ASP A 49 10.75 29.46 1.04
CA ASP A 49 11.38 28.17 0.74
C ASP A 49 11.70 27.36 2.02
N GLU A 50 12.03 28.02 3.14
CA GLU A 50 12.26 27.32 4.41
C GLU A 50 10.99 26.67 4.98
N CYS A 51 9.78 27.08 4.56
CA CYS A 51 8.55 26.42 4.97
C CYS A 51 8.42 25.01 4.39
N GLU A 52 9.08 24.71 3.26
CA GLU A 52 9.10 23.37 2.67
C GLU A 52 9.78 22.35 3.60
N ASP A 53 10.72 22.79 4.45
CA ASP A 53 11.45 21.91 5.38
C ASP A 53 10.54 21.19 6.39
N TRP A 54 9.30 21.63 6.57
CA TRP A 54 8.31 20.87 7.35
C TRP A 54 7.96 19.52 6.71
N PHE A 55 8.07 19.40 5.38
CA PHE A 55 7.63 18.25 4.61
C PHE A 55 8.79 17.41 4.07
N THR A 56 10.02 17.94 4.07
CA THR A 56 11.22 17.22 3.61
C THR A 56 11.80 16.27 4.67
N ASP A 57 12.81 15.50 4.27
CA ASP A 57 13.59 14.67 5.20
C ASP A 57 14.49 15.48 6.12
N GLU A 58 14.92 16.67 5.69
CA GLU A 58 15.84 17.49 6.46
C GLU A 58 15.21 18.03 7.73
N GLY A 59 13.94 18.44 7.68
CA GLY A 59 13.23 19.04 8.80
C GLY A 59 13.62 20.50 9.05
N LEU A 60 12.64 21.30 9.48
CA LEU A 60 12.82 22.72 9.80
C LEU A 60 13.61 22.87 11.10
N ARG A 61 14.63 23.74 11.09
CA ARG A 61 15.40 24.07 12.30
C ARG A 61 14.53 24.79 13.32
N CYS A 62 14.53 24.30 14.55
CA CYS A 62 13.73 24.89 15.63
C CYS A 62 14.38 24.68 17.01
N GLU A 63 13.76 25.26 18.03
CA GLU A 63 14.03 24.97 19.43
C GLU A 63 12.78 24.39 20.09
N VAL A 64 12.94 23.35 20.91
CA VAL A 64 11.85 22.73 21.67
C VAL A 64 12.07 22.90 23.17
N LEU A 65 11.01 23.24 23.89
CA LEU A 65 10.98 23.26 25.35
C LEU A 65 10.19 22.04 25.84
N ARG A 66 10.86 21.10 26.51
CA ARG A 66 10.24 19.86 27.01
C ARG A 66 9.97 19.94 28.50
N PHE A 67 8.87 19.34 28.95
CA PHE A 67 8.62 19.13 30.38
C PHE A 67 9.76 18.35 31.02
N GLY A 68 10.24 18.82 32.18
CA GLY A 68 11.35 18.20 32.92
C GLY A 68 12.76 18.63 32.48
N ASN A 69 12.90 19.40 31.40
CA ASN A 69 14.20 19.93 30.98
C ASN A 69 14.39 21.38 31.44
N GLN A 70 15.63 21.72 31.80
CA GLN A 70 16.02 23.09 32.14
C GLN A 70 16.47 23.84 30.87
N GLY A 71 15.51 24.25 30.04
CA GLY A 71 15.74 25.19 28.92
C GLY A 71 15.39 24.68 27.52
N TRP A 72 15.57 25.57 26.55
CA TRP A 72 15.32 25.34 25.12
C TRP A 72 16.38 24.41 24.51
N GLN A 73 15.95 23.48 23.67
CA GLN A 73 16.82 22.54 22.97
C GLN A 73 16.73 22.74 21.47
N ARG A 74 17.86 23.04 20.83
CA ARG A 74 17.97 23.14 19.38
C ARG A 74 17.81 21.79 18.73
N GLY A 75 17.08 21.75 17.62
CA GLY A 75 16.83 20.55 16.85
C GLY A 75 16.14 20.87 15.53
N ARG A 76 15.41 19.88 15.03
CA ARG A 76 14.60 20.01 13.81
C ARG A 76 13.22 19.39 14.01
N VAL A 77 12.25 19.87 13.27
CA VAL A 77 10.86 19.39 13.28
C VAL A 77 10.38 19.13 11.86
N ARG A 78 9.55 18.10 11.68
CA ARG A 78 8.92 17.75 10.40
C ARG A 78 7.57 17.09 10.63
N ILE A 79 6.71 17.11 9.63
CA ILE A 79 5.40 16.44 9.61
C ILE A 79 5.57 15.06 8.96
N ARG A 80 5.10 14.01 9.65
CA ARG A 80 5.06 12.64 9.13
C ARG A 80 3.78 11.96 9.58
N LEU A 81 3.40 10.91 8.86
CA LEU A 81 2.25 10.09 9.21
C LEU A 81 2.72 8.89 10.03
N GLU A 82 1.90 8.51 11.01
CA GLU A 82 2.12 7.31 11.80
C GLU A 82 0.97 6.33 11.63
N PHE A 83 1.27 5.05 11.74
CA PHE A 83 0.31 3.96 11.60
C PHE A 83 0.42 2.97 12.75
N GLN A 84 -0.74 2.60 13.30
CA GLN A 84 -0.87 1.55 14.29
C GLN A 84 -1.63 0.38 13.66
N PRO A 85 -0.98 -0.78 13.44
CA PRO A 85 -1.66 -1.94 12.88
C PRO A 85 -2.61 -2.56 13.91
N GLU A 86 -3.81 -2.93 13.48
CA GLU A 86 -4.71 -3.75 14.29
C GLU A 86 -4.18 -5.20 14.38
N PRO A 87 -4.45 -5.92 15.48
CA PRO A 87 -4.12 -7.34 15.61
C PRO A 87 -4.74 -8.17 14.50
N GLN A 88 -3.90 -8.74 13.63
CA GLN A 88 -4.38 -9.65 12.60
C GLN A 88 -4.85 -10.98 13.20
N LYS A 89 -6.13 -11.31 13.02
CA LYS A 89 -6.62 -12.68 13.23
C LYS A 89 -6.12 -13.53 12.06
N LEU A 90 -4.99 -14.21 12.23
CA LEU A 90 -4.48 -15.16 11.25
C LEU A 90 -5.61 -16.12 10.84
N LEU A 91 -5.95 -16.14 9.55
CA LEU A 91 -6.85 -17.14 8.99
C LEU A 91 -6.18 -18.50 9.20
N LYS A 92 -6.82 -19.35 10.03
CA LYS A 92 -6.36 -20.73 10.22
C LYS A 92 -6.30 -21.40 8.85
N GLU A 93 -5.12 -21.87 8.50
CA GLU A 93 -4.85 -22.62 7.28
C GLU A 93 -5.88 -23.77 7.18
N GLN A 94 -6.78 -23.71 6.20
CA GLN A 94 -7.72 -24.80 5.98
C GLN A 94 -6.92 -26.00 5.48
N ALA A 95 -6.91 -27.08 6.28
CA ALA A 95 -6.26 -28.33 5.95
C ALA A 95 -6.60 -28.75 4.50
N PRO A 96 -5.63 -29.30 3.73
CA PRO A 96 -5.85 -29.64 2.34
C PRO A 96 -7.08 -30.55 2.22
N ARG A 97 -8.05 -30.13 1.39
CA ARG A 97 -9.22 -30.94 1.05
C ARG A 97 -8.72 -32.28 0.52
N ARG A 98 -8.81 -33.34 1.33
CA ARG A 98 -8.49 -34.71 0.93
C ARG A 98 -9.19 -35.01 -0.39
N ALA A 99 -8.40 -35.18 -1.45
CA ALA A 99 -8.87 -35.62 -2.74
C ALA A 99 -9.36 -37.07 -2.62
N ASN A 100 -10.64 -37.27 -2.33
CA ASN A 100 -11.30 -38.55 -2.57
C ASN A 100 -11.49 -38.72 -4.09
N ARG A 101 -10.39 -39.00 -4.80
CA ARG A 101 -10.44 -39.59 -6.14
C ARG A 101 -10.76 -41.06 -5.93
N GLN A 102 -12.06 -41.38 -5.87
CA GLN A 102 -12.52 -42.76 -6.00
C GLN A 102 -11.91 -43.35 -7.28
N GLU A 103 -11.06 -44.36 -7.12
CA GLU A 103 -10.71 -45.31 -8.16
C GLU A 103 -12.00 -45.97 -8.66
N ARG A 104 -12.67 -45.33 -9.63
CA ARG A 104 -13.51 -46.07 -10.55
C ARG A 104 -12.57 -46.80 -11.48
N ALA A 105 -12.33 -48.06 -11.14
CA ALA A 105 -11.74 -49.07 -12.00
C ALA A 105 -12.41 -49.03 -13.38
N TYR A 106 -11.75 -48.41 -14.36
CA TYR A 106 -12.03 -48.64 -15.77
C TYR A 106 -11.34 -49.94 -16.16
N ARG A 107 -12.02 -51.05 -15.86
CA ARG A 107 -11.79 -52.33 -16.51
C ARG A 107 -12.73 -52.37 -17.72
N GLY A 108 -12.18 -52.33 -18.94
CA GLY A 108 -12.94 -52.55 -20.17
C GLY A 108 -12.46 -51.72 -21.36
N ASP A 109 -11.43 -52.23 -22.03
CA ASP A 109 -11.23 -52.26 -23.49
C ASP A 109 -11.66 -51.05 -24.34
N VAL A 110 -10.68 -50.25 -24.78
CA VAL A 110 -10.82 -49.41 -25.98
C VAL A 110 -9.55 -49.55 -26.82
N GLN A 111 -9.72 -50.04 -28.05
CA GLN A 111 -8.65 -50.28 -29.04
C GLN A 111 -8.04 -48.95 -29.53
N PRO A 112 -6.75 -48.91 -29.92
CA PRO A 112 -6.14 -47.67 -30.43
C PRO A 112 -6.68 -47.33 -31.82
N ALA A 113 -7.21 -46.11 -31.97
CA ALA A 113 -7.63 -45.56 -33.25
C ALA A 113 -6.42 -45.33 -34.17
N ARG A 114 -6.58 -45.67 -35.46
CA ARG A 114 -5.60 -45.46 -36.54
C ARG A 114 -5.34 -43.96 -36.76
N VAL A 115 -4.09 -43.63 -37.08
CA VAL A 115 -3.51 -42.28 -37.14
C VAL A 115 -3.92 -41.45 -38.39
N GLU A 116 -4.94 -41.85 -39.16
CA GLU A 116 -5.14 -41.28 -40.51
C GLU A 116 -6.24 -40.22 -40.66
N ASP A 117 -6.99 -39.87 -39.62
CA ASP A 117 -8.09 -38.89 -39.74
C ASP A 117 -7.87 -37.63 -38.89
N VAL A 118 -6.82 -36.87 -39.18
CA VAL A 118 -6.63 -35.50 -38.66
C VAL A 118 -7.04 -34.48 -39.73
N PRO A 119 -8.13 -33.72 -39.56
CA PRO A 119 -8.40 -32.57 -40.41
C PRO A 119 -7.58 -31.36 -39.94
N TYR A 120 -6.82 -30.76 -40.86
CA TYR A 120 -6.05 -29.54 -40.68
C TYR A 120 -7.01 -28.34 -40.74
N GLU A 121 -7.25 -27.65 -39.62
CA GLU A 121 -7.98 -26.38 -39.65
C GLU A 121 -7.04 -25.26 -40.13
N GLU A 122 -7.24 -24.81 -41.37
CA GLU A 122 -6.63 -23.58 -41.88
C GLU A 122 -7.28 -22.36 -41.19
N PHE A 123 -6.46 -21.60 -40.48
CA PHE A 123 -6.78 -20.28 -39.96
C PHE A 123 -7.19 -19.34 -41.12
N ARG A 124 -8.37 -18.71 -41.02
CA ARG A 124 -8.76 -17.59 -41.86
C ARG A 124 -8.29 -16.29 -41.21
N ASP A 125 -7.38 -15.58 -41.88
CA ASP A 125 -7.11 -14.17 -41.62
C ASP A 125 -8.13 -13.33 -42.41
N ASP A 126 -8.97 -12.56 -41.70
CA ASP A 126 -9.83 -11.53 -42.26
C ASP A 126 -9.02 -10.26 -42.58
N TYR A 127 -9.20 -9.71 -43.78
CA TYR A 127 -9.02 -8.28 -44.09
C TYR A 127 -9.99 -7.84 -45.19
#